data_AF-A0A849Z5S7-F1
#
_entry.id   AF-A0A849Z5S7-F1
#
_cell.length_a   1.000
_cell.length_b   1.000
_cell.length_c   1.000
_cell.angle_alpha   90.00
_cell.angle_beta   90.00
_cell.angle_gamma   90.00
#
_symmetry.space_group_name_H-M   'P 1'
#
loop_
_entity.id
_entity.type
_entity.pdbx_description
1 polymer ?
#
loop_
_entity_poly.entity_id
_entity_poly.type
_entity_poly.pdbx_seq_one_letter_code
_entity_poly.pdbx_strand_id
1 'polypeptide(L)'
;MKSIATAVRKIRTALERHGLIMLHDAELPSVTTLVVGEPIRGSWWAHPEGSVVFHALEAIGSEIVTAKLIAKKVTLIAPSLWPSLVAIGASREPWQTAGLSATAKTVLGRIDTGKRVRSIDLEPSARKAAGELDERLLASVREVHGESGTHHRELASWDAFAADHGILRDGLSAKQAKATVENAIAGWPAKAKLPWAGAATRPGRAARTRSSSLRDRGR
;
A
#
# COMPACT_ATOMS: atom_id res chain seq x y z
N MET A 1 23.18 21.62 -9.63
CA MET A 1 21.79 21.59 -9.13
C MET A 1 20.93 20.91 -10.16
N LYS A 2 20.16 19.90 -9.78
CA LYS A 2 19.31 19.16 -10.73
C LYS A 2 18.04 19.96 -11.02
N SER A 3 17.54 19.85 -12.25
CA SER A 3 16.29 20.52 -12.66
C SER A 3 15.06 19.71 -12.22
N ILE A 4 14.07 20.39 -11.63
CA ILE A 4 12.76 19.81 -11.27
C ILE A 4 12.08 19.20 -12.51
N ALA A 5 12.09 19.89 -13.65
CA ALA A 5 11.49 19.38 -14.89
C ALA A 5 12.15 18.07 -15.36
N THR A 6 13.48 17.96 -15.23
CA THR A 6 14.20 16.72 -15.53
C THR A 6 13.86 15.61 -14.54
N ALA A 7 13.73 15.94 -13.24
CA ALA A 7 13.30 14.99 -12.22
C ALA A 7 11.90 14.43 -12.50
N VAL A 8 10.93 15.31 -12.80
CA VAL A 8 9.55 14.94 -13.19
C VAL A 8 9.55 13.99 -14.38
N ARG A 9 10.27 14.32 -15.47
CA ARG A 9 10.34 13.45 -16.65
C ARG A 9 10.90 12.06 -16.32
N LYS A 10 11.95 11.98 -15.50
CA LYS A 10 12.51 10.70 -15.06
C LYS A 10 11.49 9.87 -14.29
N ILE A 11 10.77 10.49 -13.35
CA ILE A 11 9.76 9.78 -12.54
C ILE A 11 8.63 9.26 -13.44
N ARG A 12 8.10 10.09 -14.34
CA ARG A 12 7.07 9.67 -15.32
C ARG A 12 7.56 8.52 -16.19
N THR A 13 8.78 8.61 -16.72
CA THR A 13 9.36 7.51 -17.53
C THR A 13 9.44 6.20 -16.74
N ALA A 14 9.81 6.25 -15.46
CA ALA A 14 9.85 5.06 -14.61
C ALA A 14 8.44 4.49 -14.35
N LEU A 15 7.46 5.36 -14.09
CA LEU A 15 6.07 4.99 -13.89
C LEU A 15 5.41 4.44 -15.15
N GLU A 16 5.70 5.00 -16.33
CA GLU A 16 5.23 4.48 -17.62
C GLU A 16 5.81 3.09 -17.89
N ARG A 17 7.09 2.88 -17.58
CA ARG A 17 7.77 1.60 -17.84
C ARG A 17 7.36 0.48 -16.89
N HIS A 18 7.16 0.79 -15.62
CA HIS A 18 6.98 -0.23 -14.57
C HIS A 18 5.61 -0.17 -13.89
N GLY A 19 4.83 0.90 -14.08
CA GLY A 19 3.57 1.13 -13.38
C GLY A 19 3.73 1.58 -11.93
N LEU A 20 4.91 1.42 -11.33
CA LEU A 20 5.19 1.82 -9.94
C LEU A 20 6.68 2.12 -9.71
N ILE A 21 6.98 2.84 -8.64
CA ILE A 21 8.34 3.04 -8.12
C ILE A 21 8.29 3.41 -6.63
N MET A 22 9.25 2.96 -5.82
CA MET A 22 9.29 3.35 -4.40
C MET A 22 9.59 4.85 -4.27
N LEU A 23 9.08 5.50 -3.23
CA LEU A 23 9.48 6.89 -2.95
C LEU A 23 10.96 6.92 -2.55
N HIS A 24 11.35 6.09 -1.57
CA HIS A 24 12.71 6.06 -1.06
C HIS A 24 13.14 4.65 -0.60
N ASP A 25 14.29 4.20 -1.10
CA ASP A 25 15.05 3.06 -0.59
C ASP A 25 16.52 3.20 -1.02
N ALA A 26 17.45 2.73 -0.19
CA ALA A 26 18.88 2.80 -0.46
C ALA A 26 19.39 1.71 -1.42
N GLU A 27 18.62 0.66 -1.69
CA GLU A 27 19.07 -0.42 -2.59
C GLU A 27 17.98 -0.90 -3.57
N LEU A 28 16.72 -0.53 -3.35
CA LEU A 28 15.64 -0.76 -4.33
C LEU A 28 15.45 0.45 -5.25
N PRO A 29 14.94 0.23 -6.48
CA PRO A 29 14.53 1.31 -7.36
C PRO A 29 13.59 2.29 -6.66
N SER A 30 14.02 3.55 -6.55
CA SER A 30 13.26 4.59 -5.86
C SER A 30 13.39 5.95 -6.53
N VAL A 31 12.39 6.82 -6.33
CA VAL A 31 12.37 8.20 -6.82
C VAL A 31 13.60 8.96 -6.34
N THR A 32 13.94 8.84 -5.05
CA THR A 32 15.12 9.52 -4.48
C THR A 32 16.39 9.16 -5.24
N THR A 33 16.70 7.88 -5.43
CA THR A 33 17.88 7.43 -6.18
C THR A 33 17.81 7.83 -7.65
N LEU A 34 16.64 7.78 -8.28
CA LEU A 34 16.45 8.15 -9.69
C LEU A 34 16.71 9.64 -9.97
N VAL A 35 16.23 10.51 -9.07
CA VAL A 35 16.42 11.96 -9.15
C VAL A 35 17.87 12.30 -8.81
N VAL A 36 18.33 11.86 -7.63
CA VAL A 36 19.65 12.18 -7.10
C VAL A 36 20.78 11.52 -7.88
N GLY A 37 20.54 10.38 -8.53
CA GLY A 37 21.51 9.66 -9.34
C GLY A 37 22.45 8.75 -8.54
N GLU A 38 22.34 8.74 -7.22
CA GLU A 38 23.08 7.85 -6.32
C GLU A 38 22.19 7.40 -5.14
N PRO A 39 22.51 6.27 -4.49
CA PRO A 39 21.78 5.81 -3.33
C PRO A 39 21.91 6.74 -2.13
N ILE A 40 20.79 7.05 -1.47
CA ILE A 40 20.77 7.82 -0.22
C ILE A 40 20.61 6.86 0.97
N ARG A 41 21.66 6.74 1.80
CA ARG A 41 21.63 5.97 3.06
C ARG A 41 21.21 6.88 4.23
N GLY A 42 19.92 7.14 4.37
CA GLY A 42 19.39 8.01 5.44
C GLY A 42 18.18 8.82 5.00
N SER A 43 17.87 9.88 5.76
CA SER A 43 16.75 10.76 5.41
C SER A 43 17.06 11.54 4.13
N TRP A 44 16.30 11.32 3.07
CA TRP A 44 16.43 12.09 1.82
C TRP A 44 16.09 13.58 1.98
N TRP A 45 15.35 13.95 3.03
CA TRP A 45 15.07 15.34 3.38
C TRP A 45 16.34 16.15 3.73
N ALA A 46 17.36 15.48 4.29
CA ALA A 46 18.63 16.12 4.63
C ALA A 46 19.61 16.18 3.44
N HIS A 47 19.25 15.58 2.30
CA HIS A 47 20.10 15.57 1.12
C HIS A 47 20.06 16.94 0.42
N PRO A 48 21.18 17.46 -0.14
CA PRO A 48 21.19 18.74 -0.85
C PRO A 48 20.19 18.84 -2.01
N GLU A 49 19.90 17.72 -2.67
CA GLU A 49 18.90 17.62 -3.76
C GLU A 49 17.50 17.23 -3.24
N GLY A 50 17.26 17.23 -1.92
CA GLY A 50 15.98 16.87 -1.31
C GLY A 50 14.84 17.79 -1.75
N SER A 51 15.08 19.10 -1.86
CA SER A 51 14.09 20.06 -2.37
C SER A 51 13.67 19.72 -3.81
N VAL A 52 14.59 19.27 -4.67
CA VAL A 52 14.28 18.85 -6.05
C VAL A 52 13.37 17.62 -6.04
N VAL A 53 13.63 16.63 -5.18
CA VAL A 53 12.77 15.46 -5.01
C VAL A 53 11.37 15.88 -4.56
N PHE A 54 11.28 16.72 -3.53
CA PHE A 54 10.01 17.21 -3.00
C PHE A 54 9.17 17.92 -4.08
N HIS A 55 9.74 18.91 -4.75
CA HIS A 55 9.00 19.65 -5.78
C HIS A 55 8.64 18.79 -7.00
N ALA A 56 9.46 17.80 -7.34
CA ALA A 56 9.12 16.85 -8.40
C ALA A 56 7.95 15.93 -8.00
N LEU A 57 7.88 15.50 -6.73
CA LEU A 57 6.76 14.72 -6.19
C LEU A 57 5.47 15.54 -6.13
N GLU A 58 5.54 16.79 -5.68
CA GLU A 58 4.39 17.72 -5.71
C GLU A 58 3.85 17.91 -7.13
N ALA A 59 4.75 18.09 -8.10
CA ALA A 59 4.38 18.33 -9.50
C ALA A 59 3.64 17.15 -10.16
N ILE A 60 3.85 15.91 -9.70
CA ILE A 60 3.20 14.71 -10.24
C ILE A 60 2.07 14.19 -9.32
N GLY A 61 1.82 14.82 -8.19
CA GLY A 61 0.99 14.24 -7.12
C GLY A 61 -0.42 13.84 -7.56
N SER A 62 -1.02 14.58 -8.48
CA SER A 62 -2.34 14.27 -9.05
C SER A 62 -2.36 13.15 -10.10
N GLU A 63 -1.19 12.77 -10.63
CA GLU A 63 -1.04 11.73 -11.66
C GLU A 63 -0.90 10.33 -11.05
N ILE A 64 -0.66 10.23 -9.75
CA ILE A 64 -0.32 8.99 -9.05
C ILE A 64 -1.15 8.81 -7.78
N VAL A 65 -1.15 7.58 -7.28
CA VAL A 65 -1.55 7.28 -5.90
C VAL A 65 -0.35 6.73 -5.14
N THR A 66 -0.30 6.95 -3.83
CA THR A 66 0.69 6.33 -2.96
C THR A 66 0.07 5.25 -2.08
N ALA A 67 0.83 4.20 -1.79
CA ALA A 67 0.47 3.17 -0.82
C ALA A 67 1.72 2.53 -0.23
N LYS A 68 1.59 1.94 0.96
CA LYS A 68 2.66 1.09 1.52
C LYS A 68 2.65 -0.30 0.88
N LEU A 69 3.36 -0.44 -0.24
CA LEU A 69 3.34 -1.65 -1.06
C LEU A 69 4.63 -2.47 -0.94
N ILE A 70 5.76 -1.94 -1.41
CA ILE A 70 7.02 -2.70 -1.47
C ILE A 70 7.76 -2.56 -0.15
N ALA A 71 8.05 -3.69 0.50
CA ALA A 71 8.68 -3.75 1.82
C ALA A 71 7.98 -2.85 2.86
N LYS A 72 6.65 -2.67 2.73
CA LYS A 72 5.81 -1.78 3.55
C LYS A 72 6.19 -0.30 3.49
N LYS A 73 6.93 0.12 2.46
CA LYS A 73 7.33 1.52 2.26
C LYS A 73 6.45 2.19 1.22
N VAL A 74 6.41 3.51 1.30
CA VAL A 74 5.66 4.36 0.35
C VAL A 74 6.13 4.09 -1.07
N THR A 75 5.18 3.72 -1.91
CA THR A 75 5.36 3.40 -3.33
C THR A 75 4.40 4.26 -4.13
N LEU A 76 4.90 4.94 -5.17
CA LEU A 76 4.09 5.65 -6.15
C LEU A 76 3.55 4.65 -7.16
N ILE A 77 2.28 4.76 -7.49
CA ILE A 77 1.55 3.81 -8.33
C ILE A 77 0.82 4.61 -9.42
N ALA A 78 1.15 4.29 -10.68
CA ALA A 78 0.58 4.92 -11.86
C ALA A 78 -0.86 4.45 -12.14
N PRO A 79 -1.64 5.20 -12.92
CA PRO A 79 -3.02 4.86 -13.27
C PRO A 79 -3.19 3.47 -13.88
N SER A 80 -2.19 3.00 -14.63
CA SER A 80 -2.16 1.67 -15.23
C SER A 80 -2.26 0.51 -14.22
N LEU A 81 -1.91 0.74 -12.96
CA LEU A 81 -2.00 -0.25 -11.89
C LEU A 81 -3.13 0.00 -10.89
N TRP A 82 -3.89 1.10 -11.00
CA TRP A 82 -4.97 1.40 -10.06
C TRP A 82 -6.08 0.33 -10.04
N PRO A 83 -6.52 -0.26 -11.18
CA PRO A 83 -7.49 -1.37 -11.14
C PRO A 83 -6.97 -2.56 -10.34
N SER A 84 -5.70 -2.92 -10.50
CA SER A 84 -5.05 -3.99 -9.73
C SER A 84 -5.01 -3.66 -8.23
N LEU A 85 -4.65 -2.43 -7.89
CA LEU A 85 -4.61 -1.97 -6.50
C LEU A 85 -6.00 -2.04 -5.84
N VAL A 86 -7.04 -1.60 -6.55
CA VAL A 86 -8.44 -1.66 -6.12
C VAL A 86 -8.92 -3.11 -5.94
N ALA A 87 -8.58 -4.01 -6.87
CA ALA A 87 -8.88 -5.44 -6.79
C ALA A 87 -8.23 -6.12 -5.57
N ILE A 88 -6.96 -5.84 -5.33
CA ILE A 88 -6.22 -6.37 -4.18
C ILE A 88 -6.80 -5.81 -2.89
N GLY A 89 -6.97 -4.49 -2.82
CA GLY A 89 -7.33 -3.82 -1.59
C GLY A 89 -8.73 -4.16 -1.08
N ALA A 90 -9.67 -4.40 -2.01
CA ALA A 90 -11.03 -4.82 -1.68
C ALA A 90 -11.19 -6.33 -1.44
N SER A 91 -10.15 -7.15 -1.64
CA SER A 91 -10.27 -8.62 -1.63
C SER A 91 -10.53 -9.22 -0.25
N ARG A 92 -10.17 -8.51 0.82
CA ARG A 92 -10.25 -8.96 2.22
C ARG A 92 -9.54 -10.28 2.48
N GLU A 93 -8.49 -10.58 1.72
CA GLU A 93 -7.73 -11.82 1.87
C GLU A 93 -7.17 -11.98 3.29
N PRO A 94 -6.90 -13.22 3.75
CA PRO A 94 -6.43 -13.47 5.11
C PRO A 94 -5.19 -12.68 5.52
N TRP A 95 -4.24 -12.42 4.60
CA TRP A 95 -3.07 -11.61 4.90
C TRP A 95 -3.42 -10.14 5.23
N GLN A 96 -4.53 -9.65 4.69
CA GLN A 96 -5.03 -8.31 5.01
C GLN A 96 -5.69 -8.31 6.38
N THR A 97 -6.60 -9.24 6.66
CA THR A 97 -7.52 -9.15 7.80
C THR A 97 -7.07 -9.90 9.05
N ALA A 98 -6.19 -10.91 8.93
CA ALA A 98 -5.74 -11.70 10.07
C ALA A 98 -4.92 -10.85 11.05
N GLY A 99 -5.30 -10.92 12.32
CA GLY A 99 -4.61 -10.21 13.40
C GLY A 99 -4.83 -8.71 13.42
N LEU A 100 -5.84 -8.18 12.73
CA LEU A 100 -6.20 -6.76 12.84
C LEU A 100 -6.53 -6.39 14.29
N SER A 101 -6.00 -5.25 14.73
CA SER A 101 -6.38 -4.64 16.00
C SER A 101 -7.88 -4.29 16.04
N ALA A 102 -8.45 -4.22 17.25
CA ALA A 102 -9.86 -3.85 17.42
C ALA A 102 -10.16 -2.45 16.85
N THR A 103 -9.23 -1.51 17.03
CA THR A 103 -9.36 -0.15 16.47
C THR A 103 -9.28 -0.16 14.94
N ALA A 104 -8.39 -0.96 14.34
CA ALA A 104 -8.33 -1.11 12.89
C ALA A 104 -9.61 -1.73 12.31
N LYS A 105 -10.19 -2.74 12.96
CA LYS A 105 -11.49 -3.30 12.56
C LYS A 105 -12.61 -2.26 12.60
N THR A 106 -12.66 -1.43 13.66
CA THR A 106 -13.65 -0.36 13.77
C THR A 106 -13.48 0.69 12.67
N VAL A 107 -12.25 1.14 12.40
CA VAL A 107 -11.99 2.11 11.32
C VAL A 107 -12.32 1.50 9.96
N LEU A 108 -11.96 0.23 9.73
CA LEU A 108 -12.30 -0.50 8.52
C LEU A 108 -13.81 -0.58 8.30
N GLY A 109 -14.57 -0.94 9.34
CA GLY A 109 -16.04 -0.97 9.26
C GLY A 109 -16.64 0.40 8.94
N ARG A 110 -16.06 1.50 9.41
CA ARG A 110 -16.52 2.86 9.06
C ARG A 110 -16.29 3.16 7.58
N ILE A 111 -15.09 2.90 7.06
CA ILE A 111 -14.81 3.19 5.64
C ILE A 111 -15.60 2.31 4.67
N ASP A 112 -15.96 1.09 5.09
CA ASP A 112 -16.78 0.16 4.30
C ASP A 112 -18.23 0.62 4.16
N THR A 113 -18.71 1.51 5.04
CA THR A 113 -20.00 2.19 4.87
C THR A 113 -19.95 3.39 3.91
N GLY A 114 -18.81 3.59 3.22
CA GLY A 114 -18.58 4.73 2.32
C GLY A 114 -18.13 6.01 3.03
N LYS A 115 -17.96 5.99 4.36
CA LYS A 115 -17.48 7.15 5.12
C LYS A 115 -15.99 7.34 4.93
N ARG A 116 -15.55 8.57 4.66
CA ARG A 116 -14.14 8.96 4.76
C ARG A 116 -13.79 9.21 6.22
N VAL A 117 -12.61 8.77 6.64
CA VAL A 117 -12.14 8.91 8.02
C VAL A 117 -10.83 9.67 8.02
N ARG A 118 -10.81 10.86 8.64
CA ARG A 118 -9.55 11.58 8.85
C ARG A 118 -8.90 11.09 10.14
N SER A 119 -7.59 10.86 10.10
CA SER A 119 -6.83 10.36 11.25
C SER A 119 -6.85 11.33 12.44
N ILE A 120 -7.07 12.62 12.18
CA ILE A 120 -7.18 13.64 13.22
C ILE A 120 -8.50 13.55 14.00
N ASP A 121 -9.57 13.09 13.35
CA ASP A 121 -10.89 12.88 13.95
C ASP A 121 -10.96 11.56 14.76
N LEU A 122 -9.87 10.77 14.74
CA LEU A 122 -9.76 9.55 15.52
C LEU A 122 -9.15 9.84 16.90
N GLU A 123 -9.69 9.13 17.89
CA GLU A 123 -9.08 9.01 19.21
C GLU A 123 -7.59 8.64 19.11
N PRO A 124 -6.70 9.18 19.98
CA PRO A 124 -5.26 8.93 19.91
C PRO A 124 -4.88 7.44 19.82
N SER A 125 -5.60 6.58 20.54
CA SER A 125 -5.41 5.12 20.52
C SER A 125 -5.75 4.46 19.17
N ALA A 126 -6.61 5.08 18.37
CA ALA A 126 -7.03 4.62 17.06
C ALA A 126 -6.20 5.20 15.91
N ARG A 127 -5.36 6.22 16.13
CA ARG A 127 -4.54 6.84 15.07
C ARG A 127 -3.53 5.87 14.43
N LYS A 128 -3.12 4.84 15.17
CA LYS A 128 -2.26 3.75 14.65
C LYS A 128 -2.98 2.86 13.63
N ALA A 129 -4.31 2.79 13.68
CA ALA A 129 -5.11 2.01 12.73
C ALA A 129 -4.84 2.42 11.29
N ALA A 130 -4.61 3.71 11.04
CA ALA A 130 -4.35 4.19 9.70
C ALA A 130 -3.07 3.58 9.09
N GLY A 131 -2.00 3.44 9.89
CA GLY A 131 -0.77 2.78 9.43
C GLY A 131 -0.95 1.28 9.22
N GLU A 132 -1.71 0.63 10.11
CA GLU A 132 -2.02 -0.80 10.01
C GLU A 132 -2.85 -1.12 8.76
N LEU A 133 -3.89 -0.33 8.48
CA LEU A 133 -4.75 -0.52 7.30
C LEU A 133 -4.00 -0.22 6.00
N ASP A 134 -3.14 0.80 5.97
CA ASP A 134 -2.29 1.13 4.81
C ASP A 134 -1.30 -0.01 4.48
N GLU A 135 -0.58 -0.52 5.48
CA GLU A 135 0.37 -1.64 5.29
C GLU A 135 -0.29 -2.95 4.83
N ARG A 136 -1.59 -3.08 5.05
CA ARG A 136 -2.41 -4.23 4.66
C ARG A 136 -3.26 -3.96 3.42
N LEU A 137 -3.07 -2.80 2.78
CA LEU A 137 -3.87 -2.32 1.66
C LEU A 137 -5.39 -2.43 1.92
N LEU A 138 -5.85 -2.24 3.15
CA LEU A 138 -7.27 -2.33 3.50
C LEU A 138 -8.01 -1.00 3.32
N ALA A 139 -7.26 0.09 3.19
CA ALA A 139 -7.77 1.44 2.95
C ALA A 139 -6.87 2.14 1.92
N SER A 140 -7.48 2.98 1.08
CA SER A 140 -6.74 4.03 0.38
C SER A 140 -6.45 5.13 1.40
N VAL A 141 -5.19 5.57 1.49
CA VAL A 141 -4.75 6.58 2.45
C VAL A 141 -4.11 7.73 1.68
N ARG A 142 -4.72 8.91 1.78
CA ARG A 142 -4.18 10.15 1.19
C ARG A 142 -3.70 11.10 2.27
N GLU A 143 -2.61 11.80 2.03
CA GLU A 143 -2.21 12.92 2.87
C GLU A 143 -2.96 14.17 2.43
N VAL A 144 -3.59 14.84 3.39
CA VAL A 144 -4.33 16.08 3.16
C VAL A 144 -3.65 17.18 3.96
N HIS A 145 -3.27 18.24 3.26
CA HIS A 145 -2.77 19.46 3.85
C HIS A 145 -3.94 20.20 4.50
N GLY A 146 -3.92 20.34 5.83
CA GLY A 146 -4.84 21.24 6.53
C GLY A 146 -4.46 22.70 6.31
N GLU A 147 -5.42 23.60 6.48
CA GLU A 147 -5.25 25.06 6.35
C GLU A 147 -4.15 25.64 7.27
N SER A 148 -3.80 24.93 8.35
CA SER A 148 -2.74 25.29 9.30
C SER A 148 -1.37 24.65 9.01
N GLY A 149 -1.18 24.02 7.85
CA GLY A 149 0.04 23.25 7.54
C GLY A 149 0.14 21.91 8.29
N THR A 150 -0.92 21.50 8.99
CA THR A 150 -0.97 20.16 9.63
C THR A 150 -1.34 19.11 8.58
N HIS A 151 -0.44 18.17 8.32
CA HIS A 151 -0.72 17.01 7.47
C HIS A 151 -1.54 15.99 8.28
N HIS A 152 -2.73 15.66 7.78
CA HIS A 152 -3.50 14.54 8.31
C HIS A 152 -3.75 13.52 7.22
N ARG A 153 -3.95 12.26 7.62
CA ARG A 153 -4.27 11.19 6.68
C ARG A 153 -5.77 11.05 6.59
N GLU A 154 -6.30 11.02 5.38
CA GLU A 154 -7.67 10.61 5.13
C GLU A 154 -7.70 9.18 4.59
N LEU A 155 -8.58 8.37 5.15
CA LEU A 155 -8.80 6.99 4.80
C LEU A 155 -10.14 6.84 4.09
N ALA A 156 -10.14 6.07 3.01
CA ALA A 156 -11.32 5.70 2.26
C ALA A 156 -11.28 4.21 1.90
N SER A 157 -12.45 3.63 1.60
CA SER A 157 -12.50 2.30 1.00
C SER A 157 -11.92 2.33 -0.41
N TRP A 158 -11.50 1.17 -0.91
CA TRP A 158 -11.06 1.05 -2.29
C TRP A 158 -12.19 1.24 -3.31
N ASP A 159 -13.44 1.03 -2.90
CA ASP A 159 -14.60 1.34 -3.74
C ASP A 159 -14.82 2.84 -3.87
N ALA A 160 -14.68 3.60 -2.78
CA ALA A 160 -14.74 5.06 -2.84
C ALA A 160 -13.58 5.62 -3.69
N PHE A 161 -12.37 5.08 -3.53
CA PHE A 161 -11.24 5.44 -4.38
C PHE A 161 -11.52 5.12 -5.86
N ALA A 162 -12.08 3.94 -6.17
CA ALA A 162 -12.42 3.57 -7.54
C ALA A 162 -13.44 4.52 -8.16
N ALA A 163 -14.47 4.89 -7.40
CA ALA A 163 -15.47 5.85 -7.83
C ALA A 163 -14.87 7.24 -8.13
N ASP A 164 -14.00 7.76 -7.24
CA ASP A 164 -13.34 9.07 -7.43
C ASP A 164 -12.51 9.12 -8.72
N HIS A 165 -11.93 7.99 -9.13
CA HIS A 165 -11.01 7.91 -10.27
C HIS A 165 -11.65 7.28 -11.52
N GLY A 166 -12.96 7.03 -11.51
CA GLY A 166 -13.68 6.43 -12.65
C GLY A 166 -13.20 5.01 -13.01
N ILE A 167 -12.70 4.25 -12.03
CA ILE A 167 -12.19 2.90 -12.23
C ILE A 167 -13.37 1.91 -12.20
N LEU A 168 -13.58 1.21 -13.31
CA LEU A 168 -14.58 0.14 -13.39
C LEU A 168 -14.05 -1.13 -12.71
N ARG A 169 -14.93 -1.81 -11.97
CA ARG A 169 -14.62 -3.14 -11.40
C ARG A 169 -14.94 -4.22 -12.43
N ASP A 170 -14.07 -4.34 -13.42
CA ASP A 170 -14.19 -5.20 -14.60
C ASP A 170 -13.82 -6.67 -14.34
N GLY A 171 -14.38 -7.29 -13.30
CA GLY A 171 -14.18 -8.71 -13.02
C GLY A 171 -12.72 -9.13 -12.71
N LEU A 172 -11.80 -8.17 -12.61
CA LEU A 172 -10.40 -8.41 -12.27
C LEU A 172 -10.29 -9.05 -10.88
N SER A 173 -9.90 -10.33 -10.84
CA SER A 173 -9.74 -11.04 -9.58
C SER A 173 -8.50 -10.56 -8.82
N ALA A 174 -8.52 -10.68 -7.50
CA ALA A 174 -7.35 -10.39 -6.65
C ALA A 174 -6.12 -11.20 -7.08
N LYS A 175 -6.31 -12.44 -7.57
CA LYS A 175 -5.21 -13.27 -8.09
C LYS A 175 -4.57 -12.66 -9.33
N GLN A 176 -5.36 -12.25 -10.32
CA GLN A 176 -4.86 -11.61 -11.55
C GLN A 176 -4.20 -10.27 -11.24
N ALA A 177 -4.83 -9.47 -10.38
CA ALA A 177 -4.29 -8.18 -9.95
C ALA A 177 -2.93 -8.31 -9.24
N LYS A 178 -2.78 -9.28 -8.32
CA LYS A 178 -1.50 -9.58 -7.68
C LYS A 178 -0.43 -10.00 -8.69
N ALA A 179 -0.78 -10.85 -9.65
CA ALA A 179 0.15 -11.26 -10.71
C ALA A 179 0.63 -10.06 -11.55
N THR A 180 -0.25 -9.12 -11.87
CA THR A 180 0.13 -7.87 -12.56
C THR A 180 1.14 -7.06 -11.74
N VAL A 181 0.92 -6.91 -10.42
CA VAL A 181 1.86 -6.18 -9.55
C VAL A 181 3.18 -6.95 -9.33
N GLU A 182 3.13 -8.27 -9.25
CA GLU A 182 4.32 -9.13 -9.18
C GLU A 182 5.19 -8.97 -10.44
N ASN A 183 4.56 -8.94 -11.62
CA ASN A 183 5.25 -8.70 -12.89
C ASN A 183 5.88 -7.30 -12.96
N ALA A 184 5.24 -6.28 -12.38
CA ALA A 184 5.78 -4.91 -12.34
C ALA A 184 7.13 -4.81 -11.59
N ILE A 185 7.36 -5.71 -10.63
CA ILE A 185 8.62 -5.80 -9.88
C ILE A 185 9.48 -7.01 -10.29
N ALA A 186 9.16 -7.67 -11.41
CA ALA A 186 9.98 -8.77 -11.91
C ALA A 186 11.41 -8.29 -12.17
N GLY A 187 12.40 -9.00 -11.63
CA GLY A 187 13.81 -8.64 -11.71
C GLY A 187 14.29 -7.63 -10.66
N TRP A 188 13.43 -7.17 -9.75
CA TRP A 188 13.88 -6.39 -8.58
C TRP A 188 14.62 -7.29 -7.58
N PRO A 189 15.49 -6.71 -6.72
CA PRO A 189 16.18 -7.47 -5.68
C PRO A 189 15.20 -8.24 -4.78
N ALA A 190 15.58 -9.44 -4.31
CA ALA A 190 14.71 -10.34 -3.54
C ALA A 190 14.11 -9.73 -2.25
N LYS A 191 14.69 -8.64 -1.74
CA LYS A 191 14.17 -7.89 -0.59
C LYS A 191 12.95 -7.02 -0.93
N ALA A 192 12.62 -6.82 -2.22
CA ALA A 192 11.42 -6.14 -2.69
C ALA A 192 10.18 -7.02 -2.47
N LYS A 193 9.77 -7.17 -1.19
CA LYS A 193 8.67 -8.04 -0.80
C LYS A 193 7.33 -7.31 -0.90
N LEU A 194 6.37 -7.91 -1.59
CA LEU A 194 4.97 -7.49 -1.57
C LEU A 194 4.29 -7.97 -0.28
N PRO A 195 3.19 -7.33 0.17
CA PRO A 195 2.55 -7.66 1.45
C PRO A 195 2.05 -9.11 1.53
N TRP A 196 1.69 -9.69 0.39
CA TRP A 196 1.23 -11.08 0.27
C TRP A 196 2.36 -12.09 -0.03
N ALA A 197 3.61 -11.64 -0.19
CA ALA A 197 4.74 -12.53 -0.42
C ALA A 197 5.06 -13.33 0.86
N GLY A 198 4.62 -14.59 0.89
CA GLY A 198 4.72 -15.50 2.06
C GLY A 198 3.38 -15.87 2.70
N ALA A 199 2.27 -15.30 2.23
CA ALA A 199 0.92 -15.66 2.64
C ALA A 199 0.35 -16.87 1.90
N ALA A 200 1.14 -17.53 1.04
CA ALA A 200 0.76 -18.78 0.39
C ALA A 200 0.23 -19.75 1.46
N THR A 201 -1.03 -20.13 1.28
CA THR A 201 -1.84 -21.01 2.12
C THR A 201 -1.00 -22.08 2.80
N ARG A 202 -0.79 -21.94 4.12
CA ARG A 202 -0.56 -23.14 4.95
C ARG A 202 -1.87 -23.93 4.89
N PRO A 203 -1.92 -25.15 4.32
CA PRO A 203 -3.10 -25.99 4.47
C PRO A 203 -3.34 -26.13 5.97
N GLY A 204 -4.57 -25.81 6.40
CA GLY A 204 -4.97 -25.90 7.80
C GLY A 204 -4.60 -27.27 8.33
N ARG A 205 -3.84 -27.31 9.42
CA ARG A 205 -3.53 -28.56 10.12
C ARG A 205 -4.86 -29.17 10.52
N ALA A 206 -5.27 -30.23 9.82
CA ALA A 206 -6.49 -30.97 10.14
C ALA A 206 -6.50 -31.25 11.65
N ALA A 207 -7.54 -30.77 12.31
CA ALA A 207 -7.77 -31.08 13.72
C ALA A 207 -7.82 -32.61 13.82
N ARG A 208 -6.82 -33.21 14.47
CA ARG A 208 -6.87 -34.63 14.84
C ARG A 208 -8.00 -34.77 15.84
N THR A 209 -9.17 -35.17 15.37
CA THR A 209 -10.25 -35.68 16.19
C THR A 209 -9.69 -36.85 16.98
N ARG A 210 -9.48 -36.65 18.29
CA ARG A 210 -9.23 -37.76 19.20
C ARG A 210 -10.55 -38.51 19.33
N SER A 211 -10.66 -39.64 18.63
CA SER A 211 -11.70 -40.62 18.89
C SER A 211 -11.54 -41.13 20.33
N SER A 212 -12.46 -40.72 21.19
CA SER A 212 -12.67 -41.31 22.51
C SER A 212 -13.36 -42.65 22.30
N SER A 213 -12.61 -43.76 22.31
CA SER A 213 -13.23 -45.08 22.45
C SER A 213 -13.66 -45.25 23.90
N LEU A 214 -14.93 -45.00 24.17
CA LEU A 214 -15.63 -45.59 25.31
C LEU A 214 -15.51 -47.11 25.19
N ARG A 215 -14.71 -47.72 26.05
CA ARG A 215 -14.81 -49.15 26.33
C ARG A 215 -15.88 -49.34 27.38
N ASP A 216 -17.03 -49.74 26.87
CA ASP A 216 -18.06 -50.48 27.56
C ASP A 216 -17.45 -51.75 28.18
N ARG A 217 -17.62 -51.92 29.49
CA ARG A 217 -17.53 -53.21 30.19
C ARG A 217 -18.52 -53.20 31.33
N GLY A 218 -19.76 -53.59 31.02
CA GLY A 218 -20.65 -54.22 31.97
C GLY A 218 -20.37 -55.71 32.08
N ARG A 219 -20.02 -56.16 33.28
CA ARG A 219 -20.58 -57.32 34.01
C ARG A 219 -19.87 -57.46 35.34
#